data_AF-A0A9D0ZH61-F1
#
_entry.id   AF-A0A9D0ZH61-F1
#
_cell.length_a   1.000
_cell.length_b   1.000
_cell.length_c   1.000
_cell.angle_alpha   90.00
_cell.angle_beta   90.00
_cell.angle_gamma   90.00
#
_symmetry.space_group_name_H-M   'P 1'
#
loop_
_entity.id
_entity.type
_entity.pdbx_description
1 polymer ?
#
loop_
_entity_poly.entity_id
_entity_poly.type
_entity_poly.pdbx_seq_one_letter_code
_entity_poly.pdbx_strand_id
1 'polypeptide(L)' 'MTYKNCKILIEAGRYTYENMFSMLDLFLLIGRITQEQYIELTGMLVNPDIPQTPATEDQTESTVTDNQQTADTE' A
#
# COMPACT_ATOMS: atom_id res chain seq x y z
N MET A 1 19.13 7.22 -4.16
CA MET A 1 18.71 8.21 -5.18
C MET A 1 17.20 8.17 -5.37
N THR A 2 16.66 7.01 -5.77
CA THR A 2 15.21 6.81 -5.99
C THR A 2 14.36 7.20 -4.78
N TYR A 3 14.72 6.73 -3.58
CA TYR A 3 14.03 7.10 -2.33
C TYR A 3 13.92 8.62 -2.12
N LYS A 4 15.03 9.37 -2.25
CA LYS A 4 15.04 10.82 -2.07
C LYS A 4 14.13 11.53 -3.08
N ASN A 5 14.14 11.08 -4.33
CA ASN A 5 13.29 11.65 -5.37
C ASN A 5 11.80 11.39 -5.11
N CYS A 6 11.45 10.17 -4.68
CA CYS A 6 10.07 9.82 -4.30
C CYS A 6 9.61 10.68 -3.13
N LYS A 7 10.46 10.82 -2.10
CA LYS A 7 10.17 11.68 -0.94
C LYS A 7 9.87 13.12 -1.34
N ILE A 8 10.72 13.72 -2.19
CA ILE A 8 10.50 15.09 -2.69
C ILE A 8 9.18 15.20 -3.48
N LEU A 9 8.85 14.21 -4.31
CA LEU A 9 7.59 14.22 -5.08
C LEU A 9 6.36 14.14 -4.17
N ILE A 10 6.43 13.31 -3.13
CA ILE A 10 5.37 13.13 -2.13
C ILE A 10 5.20 14.42 -1.31
N GLU A 11 6.29 14.99 -0.81
CA GLU A 11 6.27 16.27 -0.07
C GLU A 11 5.77 17.43 -0.93
N ALA A 12 6.10 17.44 -2.23
CA ALA A 12 5.63 18.46 -3.17
C ALA A 12 4.16 18.27 -3.61
N GLY A 13 3.52 17.15 -3.24
CA GLY A 13 2.16 16.83 -3.68
C GLY A 13 2.02 16.63 -5.20
N ARG A 14 3.13 16.42 -5.92
CA ARG A 14 3.14 16.27 -7.39
C ARG A 14 3.00 14.81 -7.79
N TYR A 15 1.99 14.14 -7.26
CA TYR A 15 1.71 12.75 -7.53
C TYR A 15 0.21 12.46 -7.44
N THR A 16 -0.23 11.39 -8.10
CA THR A 16 -1.51 10.75 -7.80
C THR A 16 -1.22 9.51 -6.96
N TYR A 17 -2.09 9.22 -5.99
CA TYR A 17 -1.90 8.10 -5.05
C TYR A 17 -1.60 6.79 -5.80
N GLU A 18 -2.46 6.43 -6.76
CA GLU A 18 -2.34 5.19 -7.56
C GLU A 18 -1.03 5.08 -8.34
N ASN A 19 -0.59 6.17 -8.98
CA ASN A 19 0.64 6.16 -9.76
C ASN A 19 1.87 6.07 -8.85
N MET A 20 1.87 6.78 -7.72
CA MET A 20 2.99 6.71 -6.78
C MET A 20 3.09 5.33 -6.14
N PHE A 21 1.96 4.74 -5.75
CA PHE A 21 1.91 3.39 -5.21
C PHE A 21 2.49 2.36 -6.19
N SER A 22 2.03 2.41 -7.45
CA SER A 22 2.53 1.52 -8.52
C SER A 22 4.03 1.69 -8.78
N MET A 23 4.55 2.93 -8.71
CA MET A 23 5.99 3.19 -8.87
C MET A 23 6.80 2.66 -7.69
N LEU A 24 6.31 2.82 -6.45
CA LEU A 24 6.99 2.31 -5.26
C LEU A 24 7.07 0.77 -5.26
N ASP A 25 5.99 0.09 -5.67
CA ASP A 25 5.96 -1.37 -5.85
C ASP A 25 6.99 -1.83 -6.88
N LEU A 26 7.04 -1.14 -8.03
CA LEU A 26 8.02 -1.44 -9.05
C LEU A 26 9.44 -1.23 -8.50
N PHE A 27 9.72 -0.09 -7.85
CA PHE A 27 11.06 0.20 -7.31
C PHE A 27 11.51 -0.80 -6.24
N LEU A 28 10.59 -1.33 -5.44
CA LEU A 28 10.86 -2.39 -4.50
C LEU A 28 11.21 -3.69 -5.24
N LEU A 29 10.43 -4.05 -6.27
CA LEU A 29 10.63 -5.27 -7.06
C LEU A 29 12.00 -5.32 -7.76
N ILE A 30 12.45 -4.19 -8.32
CA ILE A 30 13.79 -4.07 -8.95
C ILE A 30 14.91 -3.79 -7.94
N GLY A 31 14.63 -3.72 -6.64
CA GLY A 31 15.63 -3.49 -5.60
C GLY A 31 16.25 -2.08 -5.63
N ARG A 32 15.54 -1.09 -6.15
CA ARG A 32 15.95 0.32 -6.17
C ARG A 32 15.72 1.03 -4.84
N ILE A 33 14.83 0.48 -4.02
CA ILE A 33 14.54 0.88 -2.65
C ILE A 33 14.48 -0.37 -1.77
N THR A 34 14.71 -0.22 -0.46
CA THR A 34 14.52 -1.29 0.52
C THR A 34 13.07 -1.37 0.98
N GLN A 35 12.69 -2.47 1.62
CA GLN A 35 11.37 -2.63 2.22
C GLN A 35 11.07 -1.53 3.27
N GLU A 36 12.06 -1.18 4.09
CA GLU A 36 11.94 -0.08 5.06
C GLU A 36 11.64 1.27 4.38
N GLN A 37 12.33 1.56 3.27
CA GLN A 37 12.12 2.78 2.49
C GLN A 37 10.73 2.80 1.83
N TYR A 38 10.25 1.65 1.38
CA TYR A 38 8.91 1.51 0.82
C TYR A 38 7.83 1.81 1.88
N ILE A 39 7.97 1.25 3.08
CA ILE A 39 7.04 1.48 4.21
C ILE A 39 7.01 2.97 4.58
N GLU A 40 8.17 3.61 4.69
CA GLU A 40 8.22 5.05 4.99
C GLU A 40 7.53 5.88 3.90
N LEU A 41 7.84 5.63 2.63
CA LEU A 41 7.27 6.41 1.52
C LEU A 41 5.76 6.21 1.39
N THR A 42 5.26 4.98 1.55
CA THR A 42 3.81 4.69 1.52
C THR A 42 3.08 5.29 2.71
N GLY A 43 3.70 5.33 3.89
CA GLY A 43 3.15 6.04 5.07
C GLY A 43 3.07 7.56 4.90
N MET A 44 3.84 8.14 3.98
CA MET A 44 3.77 9.56 3.63
C MET A 44 2.71 9.88 2.56
N LEU A 45 2.13 8.88 1.89
CA LEU A 45 1.11 9.10 0.86
C LEU A 45 -0.20 9.54 1.51
N VAL A 46 -0.71 10.69 1.10
CA VAL A 46 -2.01 11.21 1.53
C VAL A 46 -3.01 10.97 0.41
N ASN A 47 -4.03 10.15 0.65
CA ASN A 47 -5.11 9.97 -0.31
C ASN A 47 -6.08 11.16 -0.20
N PRO A 48 -6.24 12.00 -1.24
CA PRO A 48 -7.09 13.19 -1.18
C PRO A 48 -8.60 12.86 -1.13
N ASP A 49 -9.02 11.65 -1.50
CA ASP A 49 -10.43 11.25 -1.55
C ASP A 49 -10.95 10.58 -0.26
N ILE A 50 -10.07 10.33 0.71
CA ILE A 50 -10.45 9.75 2.01
C ILE A 50 -10.32 10.84 3.08
N PRO A 51 -11.41 11.29 3.71
CA PRO A 51 -11.32 12.13 4.90
C PRO A 51 -10.44 11.40 5.91
N GLN A 52 -9.34 12.05 6.33
CA GLN A 52 -8.38 11.48 7.29
C GLN A 52 -9.10 11.05 8.57
N THR A 53 -9.50 9.79 8.59
CA THR A 53 -9.92 9.09 9.80
C THR A 53 -8.70 8.28 10.21
N PRO A 54 -8.13 8.49 11.40
CA PRO A 54 -6.97 7.75 11.85
C PRO A 54 -7.41 6.32 12.16
N ALA A 55 -7.20 5.41 11.22
CA ALA A 55 -7.37 3.98 11.39
C ALA A 55 -6.50 3.28 10.34
N THR A 56 -5.73 2.24 10.60
CA THR A 56 -5.44 1.45 11.79
C THR A 56 -4.28 0.55 11.36
N GLU A 57 -3.38 0.24 12.29
CA GLU A 57 -2.49 -0.91 12.18
C GLU A 57 -3.34 -2.17 11.93
N ASP A 58 -3.40 -2.68 10.71
CA ASP A 58 -3.85 -4.07 10.50
C ASP A 58 -3.20 -4.65 9.23
N GLN A 59 -1.98 -5.13 9.41
CA GLN A 59 -1.45 -6.23 8.62
C GLN A 59 -1.57 -7.51 9.45
N THR A 60 -2.67 -8.22 9.30
CA THR A 60 -2.85 -9.67 9.52
C THR A 60 -4.30 -9.94 9.10
N GLU A 61 -4.67 -10.82 8.18
CA GLU A 61 -4.28 -12.22 8.11
C GLU A 61 -4.86 -12.80 6.80
N SER A 62 -4.03 -13.50 6.03
CA SER A 62 -4.50 -14.47 5.05
C SER A 62 -5.15 -15.63 5.79
N THR A 63 -6.39 -16.04 5.49
CA THR A 63 -6.76 -17.46 5.49
C THR A 63 -8.02 -17.76 4.66
N VAL A 64 -7.78 -18.45 3.54
CA VAL A 64 -8.54 -19.59 2.98
C VAL A 64 -10.05 -19.44 2.79
N THR A 65 -10.42 -19.21 1.53
CA THR A 65 -11.69 -19.66 0.94
C THR A 65 -11.77 -21.19 1.02
N ASP A 66 -12.66 -21.73 1.84
CA ASP A 66 -13.16 -23.09 1.67
C ASP A 66 -14.68 -23.07 1.47
N ASN A 67 -15.12 -23.91 0.55
CA ASN A 67 -16.31 -23.77 -0.26
C ASN A 67 -16.87 -25.19 -0.39
N GLN A 68 -17.91 -25.56 0.39
CA GLN A 68 -19.00 -26.48 0.00
C GLN A 68 -19.83 -26.99 1.19
N GLN A 69 -21.14 -26.74 1.09
CA GLN A 69 -22.19 -27.76 1.00
C GLN A 69 -22.36 -28.79 2.12
N THR A 70 -23.51 -28.73 2.81
CA THR A 70 -24.47 -29.85 2.84
C THR A 70 -25.86 -29.33 3.20
N ALA A 71 -26.79 -29.52 2.28
CA ALA A 71 -28.20 -29.71 2.60
C ALA A 71 -28.35 -31.01 3.38
N ASP A 72 -29.23 -31.06 4.38
CA ASP A 72 -30.16 -32.18 4.49
C ASP A 72 -31.35 -31.87 5.39
N THR A 73 -32.44 -32.50 5.03
CA THR A 73 -33.81 -32.37 5.50
C THR A 73 -34.09 -33.55 6.41
N GLU A 74 -34.62 -33.34 7.62
CA GLU A 74 -35.67 -34.21 8.22
C GLU A 74 -36.34 -33.54 9.41
#